data_AF-A0A258KMR2-F1
#
_entry.id   AF-A0A258KMR2-F1
#
_cell.length_a   1.000
_cell.length_b   1.000
_cell.length_c   1.000
_cell.angle_alpha   90.00
_cell.angle_beta   90.00
_cell.angle_gamma   90.00
#
_symmetry.space_group_name_H-M   'P 1'
#
loop_
_entity.id
_entity.type
_entity.pdbx_description
1 polymer ?
#
loop_
_entity_poly.entity_id
_entity_poly.type
_entity_poly.pdbx_seq_one_letter_code
_entity_poly.pdbx_strand_id
1 'polypeptide(L)'
;LESRPEPLLDAILGHLPEALDKCYDQRRAALVLEVLAEAARNPKVAAIVRAADAQERLLALSMLERTRKPQWSEAEFRARAEMIGVLFDGLVMRGVNNPDTDRTALADVFRTALSSILD
;
A
#
# COMPACT_ATOMS: atom_id res chain seq x y z
N LEU A 1 -22.52 20.27 14.59
CA LEU A 1 -21.76 19.07 14.99
C LEU A 1 -20.82 18.77 13.84
N GLU A 2 -19.65 19.39 13.86
CA GLU A 2 -18.59 19.14 12.88
C GLU A 2 -18.12 17.70 13.09
N SER A 3 -18.44 16.81 12.15
CA SER A 3 -17.86 15.48 12.10
C SER A 3 -16.35 15.64 12.03
N ARG A 4 -15.65 15.38 13.14
CA ARG A 4 -14.20 15.17 13.09
C ARG A 4 -14.00 14.06 12.05
N PRO A 5 -13.30 14.33 10.94
CA PRO A 5 -12.96 13.25 10.01
C PRO A 5 -12.21 12.22 10.84
N GLU A 6 -12.61 10.95 10.75
CA GLU A 6 -11.85 9.84 11.31
C GLU A 6 -10.37 10.07 10.96
N PRO A 7 -9.44 9.84 11.91
CA PRO A 7 -8.03 9.80 11.60
C PRO A 7 -7.86 8.99 10.32
N LEU A 8 -7.15 9.51 9.32
CA LEU A 8 -6.98 8.83 8.03
C LEU A 8 -6.48 7.39 8.20
N LEU A 9 -5.71 7.14 9.26
CA LEU A 9 -5.34 5.80 9.70
C LEU A 9 -6.57 4.91 9.92
N ASP A 10 -7.58 5.34 10.67
CA ASP A 10 -8.81 4.59 10.90
C ASP A 10 -9.59 4.34 9.61
N ALA A 11 -9.58 5.30 8.67
CA ALA A 11 -10.19 5.12 7.36
C ALA A 11 -9.43 4.08 6.50
N ILE A 12 -8.10 4.17 6.43
CA ILE A 12 -7.23 3.20 5.75
C ILE A 12 -7.42 1.80 6.37
N LEU A 13 -7.44 1.74 7.69
CA LEU A 13 -7.61 0.51 8.45
C LEU A 13 -9.04 -0.06 8.35
N GLY A 14 -10.05 0.78 8.16
CA GLY A 14 -11.44 0.37 7.93
C GLY A 14 -11.62 -0.34 6.59
N HIS A 15 -10.91 0.11 5.56
CA HIS A 15 -10.93 -0.50 4.22
C HIS A 15 -9.88 -1.61 4.02
N LEU A 16 -9.12 -1.95 5.06
CA LEU A 16 -8.03 -2.92 4.96
C LEU A 16 -8.47 -4.30 4.45
N PRO A 17 -9.61 -4.90 4.91
CA PRO A 17 -10.07 -6.18 4.37
C PRO A 17 -10.32 -6.14 2.86
N GLU A 18 -10.97 -5.08 2.36
CA GLU A 18 -11.23 -4.89 0.93
C GLU A 18 -9.94 -4.70 0.13
N ALA A 19 -8.95 -4.01 0.71
CA ALA A 19 -7.63 -3.85 0.10
C ALA A 19 -6.89 -5.18 0.00
N LEU A 20 -6.94 -6.02 1.05
CA LEU A 20 -6.38 -7.36 1.03
C LEU A 20 -7.07 -8.26 0.00
N ASP A 21 -8.40 -8.22 -0.09
CA ASP A 21 -9.14 -8.96 -1.11
C ASP A 21 -8.70 -8.58 -2.53
N LYS A 22 -8.47 -7.29 -2.79
CA LYS A 22 -7.94 -6.82 -4.08
C LYS A 22 -6.51 -7.31 -4.34
N CYS A 23 -5.65 -7.34 -3.32
CA CYS A 23 -4.28 -7.84 -3.45
C CYS A 23 -4.22 -9.35 -3.67
N TYR A 24 -5.20 -10.09 -3.13
CA TYR A 24 -5.32 -11.54 -3.26
C TYR A 24 -6.23 -11.99 -4.41
N ASP A 25 -6.83 -11.07 -5.17
CA ASP A 25 -7.51 -11.42 -6.42
C ASP A 25 -6.46 -12.01 -7.39
N GLN A 26 -6.56 -13.32 -7.61
CA GLN A 26 -5.55 -14.08 -8.33
C GLN A 26 -5.29 -13.54 -9.75
N ARG A 27 -6.34 -13.07 -10.44
CA ARG A 27 -6.21 -12.54 -11.81
C ARG A 27 -5.51 -11.19 -11.79
N ARG A 28 -5.88 -10.32 -10.85
CA ARG A 28 -5.23 -9.01 -10.69
C ARG A 28 -3.78 -9.17 -10.27
N ALA A 29 -3.50 -10.01 -9.28
CA ALA A 29 -2.17 -10.21 -8.76
C ALA A 29 -1.22 -10.78 -9.83
N ALA A 30 -1.66 -11.82 -10.56
CA ALA A 30 -0.89 -12.37 -11.67
C ALA A 30 -0.60 -11.31 -12.75
N LEU A 31 -1.62 -10.53 -13.15
CA LEU A 31 -1.45 -9.47 -14.14
C LEU A 31 -0.45 -8.39 -13.70
N VAL A 32 -0.50 -7.97 -12.44
CA VAL A 32 0.46 -7.00 -11.90
C VAL A 32 1.88 -7.54 -11.99
N LEU A 33 2.10 -8.81 -11.62
CA LEU A 33 3.43 -9.42 -11.71
C LEU A 33 3.92 -9.56 -13.16
N GLU A 34 3.03 -9.87 -14.11
CA GLU A 34 3.35 -9.89 -15.54
C GLU A 34 3.77 -8.50 -16.04
N VAL A 35 3.04 -7.44 -15.66
CA VAL A 35 3.37 -6.05 -16.01
C VAL A 35 4.73 -5.65 -15.43
N LEU A 36 5.03 -6.00 -14.18
CA LEU A 36 6.32 -5.72 -13.54
C LEU A 36 7.46 -6.52 -14.21
N ALA A 37 7.22 -7.78 -14.58
CA ALA A 37 8.19 -8.60 -15.30
C ALA A 37 8.49 -8.03 -16.69
N GLU A 38 7.48 -7.53 -17.40
CA GLU A 38 7.65 -6.86 -18.70
C GLU A 38 8.37 -5.51 -18.53
N ALA A 39 8.04 -4.73 -17.51
CA ALA A 39 8.76 -3.49 -17.19
C ALA A 39 10.26 -3.72 -16.97
N ALA A 40 10.66 -4.86 -16.42
CA ALA A 40 12.08 -5.21 -16.26
C ALA A 40 12.80 -5.48 -17.60
N ARG A 41 12.05 -5.83 -18.66
CA ARG A 41 12.59 -6.18 -19.99
C ARG A 41 12.40 -5.08 -21.03
N ASN A 42 11.43 -4.19 -20.82
CA ASN A 42 10.99 -3.20 -21.80
C ASN A 42 10.99 -1.77 -21.21
N PRO A 43 11.93 -0.91 -21.63
CA PRO A 43 12.05 0.45 -21.10
C PRO A 43 10.81 1.32 -21.27
N LYS A 44 9.99 1.07 -22.31
CA LYS A 44 8.76 1.83 -22.53
C LYS A 44 7.70 1.47 -21.48
N VAL A 45 7.56 0.18 -21.18
CA VAL A 45 6.65 -0.30 -20.12
C VAL A 45 7.16 0.16 -18.76
N ALA A 46 8.48 0.12 -18.52
CA ALA A 46 9.08 0.64 -17.30
C ALA A 46 8.75 2.12 -17.06
N ALA A 47 8.79 2.95 -18.11
CA ALA A 47 8.46 4.36 -18.00
C ALA A 47 6.99 4.58 -17.61
N ILE A 48 6.06 3.80 -18.17
CA ILE A 48 4.64 3.86 -17.85
C ILE A 48 4.40 3.46 -16.39
N VAL A 49 4.97 2.32 -15.96
CA VAL A 49 4.82 1.81 -14.59
C VAL A 49 5.36 2.83 -13.58
N ARG A 50 6.57 3.37 -13.79
CA ARG A 50 7.17 4.38 -12.91
C ARG A 50 6.36 5.66 -12.84
N ALA A 51 5.73 6.07 -13.94
CA ALA A 51 4.88 7.26 -13.96
C ALA A 51 3.60 7.05 -13.15
N ALA A 52 2.97 5.89 -13.29
CA ALA A 52 1.78 5.51 -12.52
C ALA A 52 2.09 5.42 -11.02
N ASP A 53 3.16 4.70 -10.66
CA ASP A 53 3.64 4.55 -9.29
C ASP A 53 4.04 5.90 -8.66
N ALA A 54 4.68 6.80 -9.42
CA ALA A 54 4.93 8.17 -8.94
C ALA A 54 3.64 8.95 -8.63
N GLN A 55 2.60 8.80 -9.44
CA GLN A 55 1.31 9.42 -9.20
C GLN A 55 0.63 8.84 -7.95
N GLU A 56 0.68 7.51 -7.77
CA GLU A 56 0.13 6.83 -6.60
C GLU A 56 0.85 7.25 -5.31
N ARG A 57 2.19 7.32 -5.31
CA ARG A 57 2.96 7.82 -4.17
C ARG A 57 2.63 9.26 -3.80
N LEU A 58 2.44 10.14 -4.79
CA LEU A 58 2.05 11.53 -4.53
C LEU A 58 0.68 11.63 -3.87
N LEU A 59 -0.28 10.82 -4.34
CA LEU A 59 -1.60 10.73 -3.72
C LEU A 59 -1.49 10.20 -2.29
N ALA A 60 -0.78 9.09 -2.08
CA ALA A 60 -0.57 8.49 -0.76
C ALA A 60 0.07 9.48 0.23
N LEU A 61 1.12 10.19 -0.18
CA LEU A 61 1.75 11.24 0.64
C LEU A 61 0.76 12.35 1.00
N SER A 62 -0.02 12.84 0.03
CA SER A 62 -1.01 13.91 0.27
C SER A 62 -2.08 13.50 1.29
N MET A 63 -2.45 12.21 1.29
CA MET A 63 -3.37 11.66 2.28
C MET A 63 -2.65 11.64 3.64
N LEU A 64 -1.49 10.97 3.73
CA LEU A 64 -0.75 10.75 4.96
C LEU A 64 -0.24 12.04 5.64
N GLU A 65 -0.14 13.16 4.92
CA GLU A 65 0.31 14.44 5.49
C GLU A 65 -0.50 14.84 6.72
N ARG A 66 -1.80 14.54 6.74
CA ARG A 66 -2.70 14.83 7.88
C ARG A 66 -2.41 14.00 9.12
N THR A 67 -1.71 12.89 8.96
CA THR A 67 -1.28 11.98 10.04
C THR A 67 0.18 12.17 10.42
N ARG A 68 0.89 13.06 9.73
CA ARG A 68 2.30 13.32 9.98
C ARG A 68 2.52 13.86 11.39
N LYS A 69 3.41 13.21 12.14
CA LYS A 69 3.77 13.67 13.48
C LYS A 69 4.79 14.81 13.41
N PRO A 70 4.70 15.84 14.29
CA PRO A 70 5.60 17.00 14.24
C PRO A 70 7.09 16.66 14.37
N GLN A 71 7.42 15.57 15.04
CA GLN A 71 8.80 15.13 15.24
C GLN A 71 9.43 14.46 14.00
N TRP A 72 8.63 14.06 13.00
CA TRP A 72 9.16 13.39 11.82
C TRP A 72 9.79 14.39 10.86
N SER A 73 11.06 14.14 10.51
CA SER A 73 11.69 14.81 9.38
C SER A 73 10.98 14.50 8.07
N GLU A 74 11.18 15.33 7.04
CA GLU A 74 10.62 15.06 5.69
C GLU A 74 11.09 13.73 5.11
N ALA A 75 12.36 13.39 5.31
CA ALA A 75 12.92 12.13 4.86
C ALA A 75 12.28 10.93 5.59
N GLU A 76 12.08 11.04 6.90
CA GLU A 76 11.43 9.99 7.69
C GLU A 76 9.96 9.81 7.28
N PHE A 77 9.21 10.89 7.10
CA PHE A 77 7.83 10.84 6.65
C PHE A 77 7.69 10.12 5.29
N ARG A 78 8.56 10.47 4.33
CA ARG A 78 8.59 9.80 3.02
C ARG A 78 8.95 8.32 3.12
N ALA A 79 9.92 7.97 3.95
CA ALA A 79 10.31 6.57 4.16
C ALA A 79 9.16 5.75 4.78
N ARG A 80 8.43 6.32 5.75
CA ARG A 80 7.26 5.69 6.36
C ARG A 80 6.15 5.47 5.33
N ALA A 81 5.87 6.46 4.48
CA ALA A 81 4.91 6.33 3.39
C ALA A 81 5.33 5.25 2.37
N GLU A 82 6.61 5.20 2.00
CA GLU A 82 7.15 4.16 1.10
C GLU A 82 6.98 2.77 1.70
N MET A 83 7.25 2.60 3.00
CA MET A 83 7.09 1.31 3.68
C MET A 83 5.66 0.78 3.63
N ILE A 84 4.66 1.66 3.63
CA ILE A 84 3.26 1.25 3.44
C ILE A 84 3.08 0.66 2.03
N GLY A 85 3.59 1.31 0.99
CA GLY A 85 3.57 0.80 -0.38
C GLY A 85 4.24 -0.58 -0.50
N VAL A 86 5.45 -0.71 0.07
CA VAL A 86 6.20 -1.99 0.11
C VAL A 86 5.39 -3.13 0.72
N LEU A 87 4.65 -2.85 1.81
CA LEU A 87 3.80 -3.85 2.45
C LEU A 87 2.65 -4.30 1.53
N PHE A 88 1.98 -3.38 0.84
CA PHE A 88 0.91 -3.71 -0.12
C PHE A 88 1.43 -4.46 -1.35
N ASP A 89 2.55 -4.02 -1.93
CA ASP A 89 3.19 -4.72 -3.05
C ASP A 89 3.56 -6.16 -2.67
N GLY A 90 4.04 -6.34 -1.43
CA GLY A 90 4.28 -7.66 -0.85
C GLY A 90 3.04 -8.55 -0.77
N LEU A 91 1.87 -7.98 -0.46
CA LEU A 91 0.60 -8.72 -0.45
C LEU A 91 0.21 -9.21 -1.85
N VAL A 92 0.42 -8.40 -2.88
CA VAL A 92 0.16 -8.81 -4.28
C VAL A 92 1.00 -10.03 -4.67
N MET A 93 2.29 -10.02 -4.33
CA MET A 93 3.18 -11.17 -4.51
C MET A 93 2.70 -12.42 -3.75
N ARG A 94 2.19 -12.25 -2.52
CA ARG A 94 1.64 -13.35 -1.72
C ARG A 94 0.31 -13.87 -2.25
N GLY A 95 -0.50 -13.04 -2.90
CA GLY A 95 -1.71 -13.46 -3.61
C GLY A 95 -1.43 -14.49 -4.72
N VAL A 96 -0.22 -14.50 -5.28
CA VAL A 96 0.22 -15.50 -6.27
C VAL A 96 0.94 -16.68 -5.61
N ASN A 97 1.91 -16.43 -4.72
CA ASN A 97 2.79 -17.48 -4.19
C ASN A 97 2.24 -18.20 -2.95
N ASN A 98 1.22 -17.64 -2.28
CA ASN A 98 0.59 -18.21 -1.09
C ASN A 98 -0.91 -17.83 -0.99
N PRO A 99 -1.74 -18.20 -1.99
CA PRO A 99 -3.12 -17.71 -2.12
C PRO A 99 -4.04 -18.14 -0.97
N ASP A 100 -3.76 -19.28 -0.33
CA ASP A 100 -4.60 -19.86 0.72
C ASP A 100 -4.30 -19.32 2.13
N THR A 101 -3.57 -18.20 2.23
CA THR A 101 -3.29 -17.54 3.51
C THR A 101 -4.60 -17.18 4.23
N ASP A 102 -4.66 -17.34 5.55
CA ASP A 102 -5.75 -16.78 6.36
C ASP A 102 -5.71 -15.25 6.30
N ARG A 103 -6.55 -14.69 5.42
CA ARG A 103 -6.62 -13.25 5.15
C ARG A 103 -7.15 -12.45 6.34
N THR A 104 -8.00 -13.06 7.18
CA THR A 104 -8.52 -12.40 8.38
C THR A 104 -7.41 -12.24 9.40
N ALA A 105 -6.71 -13.33 9.72
CA ALA A 105 -5.57 -13.28 10.64
C ALA A 105 -4.44 -12.38 10.10
N LEU A 106 -4.19 -12.40 8.79
CA LEU A 106 -3.22 -11.50 8.15
C LEU A 106 -3.64 -10.03 8.27
N ALA A 107 -4.92 -9.70 8.08
CA ALA A 107 -5.42 -8.33 8.20
C ALA A 107 -5.16 -7.74 9.60
N ASP A 108 -5.32 -8.53 10.65
CA ASP A 108 -5.09 -8.10 12.04
C ASP A 108 -3.61 -7.79 12.31
N VAL A 109 -2.71 -8.65 11.82
CA VAL A 109 -1.26 -8.41 11.92
C VAL A 109 -0.84 -7.23 11.06
N PHE A 110 -1.38 -7.13 9.84
CA PHE A 110 -1.08 -6.04 8.91
C PHE A 110 -1.52 -4.69 9.46
N ARG A 111 -2.71 -4.62 10.09
CA ARG A 111 -3.18 -3.44 10.83
C ARG A 111 -2.16 -3.00 11.87
N THR A 112 -1.66 -3.94 12.66
CA THR A 112 -0.67 -3.65 13.71
C THR A 112 0.64 -3.11 13.12
N ALA A 113 1.11 -3.69 12.02
CA ALA A 113 2.30 -3.21 11.32
C ALA A 113 2.12 -1.79 10.76
N LEU A 114 0.97 -1.50 10.12
CA LEU A 114 0.66 -0.16 9.62
C LEU A 114 0.58 0.88 10.74
N SER A 115 -0.09 0.55 11.86
CA SER A 115 -0.15 1.43 13.02
C SER A 115 1.26 1.74 13.55
N SER A 116 2.13 0.73 13.65
CA SER A 116 3.52 0.93 14.08
C SER A 116 4.34 1.80 13.13
N ILE A 117 4.07 1.78 11.82
CA ILE A 117 4.73 2.67 10.84
C ILE A 117 4.23 4.10 10.97
N LEU A 118 3.00 4.28 11.45
CA LEU A 118 2.37 5.59 11.61
C LEU A 118 2.38 6.09 13.07
N ASP A 119 3.04 5.34 13.96
CA ASP A 119 3.35 5.70 15.34
C ASP A 119 4.69 6.45 15.49
#